data_AF-A0A2H6EMB6-F1
#
_entry.id   AF-A0A2H6EMB6-F1
#
_cell.length_a   1.000
_cell.length_b   1.000
_cell.length_c   1.000
_cell.angle_alpha   90.00
_cell.angle_beta   90.00
_cell.angle_gamma   90.00
#
_symmetry.space_group_name_H-M   'P 1'
#
loop_
_entity.id
_entity.type
_entity.pdbx_description
1 polymer ?
#
loop_
_entity_poly.entity_id
_entity_poly.type
_entity_poly.pdbx_seq_one_letter_code
_entity_poly.pdbx_strand_id
1 'polypeptide(L)'
;MLCAVSNVITFGDNKILEIKEDNTISEVSWNTGDIDKRVNSIWFNNNNQIFTCGGGVFISKNDGLWKKQILPSIHTNKIRGNDKNDVFVAGDFGLVAHFNGVSWKVYSEVTNVALFYSLDYKKNILLAVGERNSKAIILKMMKQ
;
A
#
# COMPACT_ATOMS: atom_id res chain seq x y z
N MET A 1 16.69 -3.91 0.84
CA MET A 1 15.32 -4.21 1.32
C MET A 1 14.69 -2.94 1.85
N LEU A 2 13.42 -2.65 1.54
CA LEU A 2 12.71 -1.48 2.07
C LEU A 2 11.74 -1.89 3.17
N CYS A 3 11.61 -1.06 4.20
CA CYS A 3 10.74 -1.28 5.35
C CYS A 3 9.97 0.00 5.72
N ALA A 4 8.66 -0.11 5.93
CA ALA A 4 7.90 0.91 6.66
C ALA A 4 8.18 0.77 8.16
N VAL A 5 8.48 1.88 8.83
CA VAL A 5 8.73 1.89 10.28
C VAL A 5 8.00 3.05 10.93
N SER A 6 7.67 2.87 12.21
CA SER A 6 7.12 3.92 13.07
C SER A 6 7.90 3.99 14.37
N ASN A 7 8.09 5.19 14.90
CA ASN A 7 8.68 5.36 16.23
C ASN A 7 7.62 5.13 17.33
N VAL A 8 7.96 4.32 18.33
CA VAL A 8 7.06 4.03 19.46
C VAL A 8 6.95 5.23 20.41
N ILE A 9 8.01 6.05 20.49
CA ILE A 9 8.10 7.18 21.43
C ILE A 9 7.50 8.44 20.82
N THR A 10 7.73 8.67 19.53
CA THR A 10 7.28 9.87 18.82
C THR A 10 6.08 9.55 17.94
N PHE A 11 4.89 9.91 18.39
CA PHE A 11 3.66 9.71 17.63
C PHE A 11 3.75 10.38 16.25
N GLY A 12 3.40 9.63 15.20
CA GLY A 12 3.36 10.15 13.83
C GLY A 12 4.70 10.14 13.09
N ASP A 13 5.80 9.77 13.75
CA ASP A 13 7.10 9.56 13.09
C ASP A 13 7.07 8.25 12.30
N ASN A 14 6.57 8.33 11.07
CA ASN A 14 6.54 7.24 10.11
C ASN A 14 7.61 7.47 9.06
N LYS A 15 8.45 6.46 8.83
CA LYS A 15 9.59 6.51 7.92
C LYS A 15 9.59 5.30 7.00
N ILE A 16 10.37 5.43 5.94
CA ILE A 16 10.74 4.31 5.09
C ILE A 16 12.25 4.17 5.18
N LEU A 17 12.71 3.00 5.64
CA LEU A 17 14.12 2.67 5.74
C LEU A 17 14.52 1.72 4.62
N GLU A 18 15.73 1.91 4.12
CA GLU A 18 16.40 1.00 3.20
C GLU A 18 17.54 0.30 3.96
N ILE A 19 17.48 -1.03 4.01
CA ILE A 19 18.58 -1.88 4.46
C ILE A 19 19.35 -2.31 3.21
N LYS A 20 20.60 -1.89 3.12
CA LYS A 20 21.50 -2.17 1.99
C LYS A 20 22.16 -3.54 2.13
N GLU A 21 22.81 -4.00 1.06
CA GLU A 21 23.49 -5.31 1.02
C GLU A 21 24.64 -5.42 2.05
N ASP A 22 25.27 -4.31 2.38
CA ASP A 22 26.31 -4.20 3.40
C ASP A 22 25.75 -4.08 4.84
N ASN A 23 24.44 -4.30 5.04
CA ASN A 23 23.71 -4.12 6.29
C ASN A 23 23.68 -2.68 6.83
N THR A 24 24.07 -1.67 6.04
CA THR A 24 23.87 -0.28 6.43
C THR A 24 22.41 0.15 6.19
N ILE A 25 21.97 1.19 6.91
CA ILE A 25 20.60 1.70 6.86
C ILE A 25 20.61 3.14 6.32
N SER A 26 19.76 3.42 5.34
CA SER A 26 19.43 4.78 4.89
C SER A 26 17.95 5.07 5.05
N GLU A 27 17.62 6.35 5.24
CA GLU A 27 16.22 6.81 5.25
C GLU A 27 15.84 7.28 3.84
N VAL A 28 14.72 6.78 3.32
CA VAL A 28 14.11 7.28 2.09
C VAL A 28 13.39 8.58 2.41
N SER A 29 13.52 9.59 1.54
CA SER A 29 12.86 10.90 1.68
C SER A 29 11.34 10.78 1.56
N TRP A 30 10.67 10.31 2.61
CA TRP A 30 9.23 10.06 2.67
C TRP A 30 8.45 11.21 3.30
N ASN A 31 8.95 11.74 4.43
CA ASN A 31 8.17 12.64 5.27
C ASN A 31 8.94 13.92 5.62
N THR A 32 8.86 14.93 4.75
CA THR A 32 9.21 16.30 5.12
C THR A 32 7.93 17.09 5.41
N GLY A 33 7.34 16.87 6.60
CA GLY A 33 6.35 17.77 7.20
C GLY A 33 4.88 17.57 6.82
N ASP A 34 4.48 16.37 6.37
CA ASP A 34 3.10 16.10 5.94
C ASP A 34 2.43 15.06 6.86
N ILE A 35 1.49 15.53 7.70
CA ILE A 35 0.81 14.72 8.71
C ILE A 35 -0.04 13.58 8.12
N ASP A 36 -0.42 13.68 6.83
CA ASP A 36 -1.17 12.63 6.13
C ASP A 36 -0.29 11.46 5.68
N LYS A 37 1.04 11.61 5.69
CA LYS A 37 2.01 10.59 5.24
C LYS A 37 2.30 9.53 6.31
N ARG A 38 1.23 8.95 6.88
CA ARG A 38 1.33 7.70 7.64
C ARG A 38 1.56 6.55 6.68
N VAL A 39 2.58 5.72 6.93
CA VAL A 39 2.88 4.54 6.12
C VAL A 39 2.69 3.27 6.94
N ASN A 40 1.70 2.46 6.55
CA ASN A 40 1.38 1.17 7.15
C ASN A 40 1.99 0.02 6.34
N SER A 41 2.06 0.17 5.02
CA SER A 41 2.65 -0.85 4.16
C SER A 41 3.29 -0.21 2.94
N ILE A 42 4.31 -0.89 2.43
CA ILE A 42 4.97 -0.56 1.17
C ILE A 42 5.03 -1.79 0.27
N TRP A 43 5.08 -1.52 -1.02
CA TRP A 43 5.40 -2.49 -2.06
C TRP A 43 6.27 -1.81 -3.11
N PHE A 44 7.22 -2.52 -3.69
CA PHE A 44 8.11 -1.97 -4.70
C PHE A 44 8.42 -3.03 -5.76
N ASN A 45 8.66 -2.56 -7.00
CA ASN A 45 9.08 -3.43 -8.10
C ASN A 45 10.60 -3.43 -8.26
N ASN A 46 11.10 -4.23 -9.21
CA ASN A 46 12.55 -4.35 -9.49
C ASN A 46 13.20 -3.05 -9.99
N ASN A 47 12.40 -2.08 -10.46
CA ASN A 47 12.89 -0.76 -10.89
C ASN A 47 12.89 0.27 -9.74
N ASN A 48 12.74 -0.19 -8.50
CA ASN A 48 12.67 0.63 -7.29
C ASN A 48 11.55 1.70 -7.32
N GLN A 49 10.49 1.50 -8.10
CA GLN A 49 9.28 2.32 -7.93
C GLN A 49 8.55 1.84 -6.68
N ILE A 50 8.36 2.74 -5.73
CA ILE A 50 7.80 2.44 -4.41
C ILE A 50 6.35 2.92 -4.38
N PHE A 51 5.50 2.04 -3.87
CA PHE A 51 4.11 2.30 -3.57
C PHE A 51 3.93 2.21 -2.06
N THR A 52 3.19 3.14 -1.49
CA THR A 52 2.92 3.17 -0.05
C THR A 52 1.42 3.29 0.19
N CYS A 53 0.98 2.77 1.34
CA CYS A 53 -0.38 2.94 1.83
C CYS A 53 -0.37 3.24 3.34
N GLY A 54 -1.48 3.72 3.86
CA GLY A 54 -1.66 4.20 5.24
C GLY A 54 -2.69 5.31 5.25
N GLY A 55 -2.28 6.52 5.69
CA GLY A 55 -3.12 7.72 5.65
C GLY A 55 -3.47 8.21 4.23
N GLY A 56 -2.78 7.66 3.23
CA GLY A 56 -3.11 7.78 1.81
C GLY A 56 -2.27 6.81 1.00
N VAL A 57 -2.54 6.74 -0.29
CA VAL A 57 -1.73 5.95 -1.22
C VAL A 57 -0.82 6.89 -2.01
N PHE A 58 0.49 6.61 -2.00
CA PHE A 58 1.49 7.42 -2.69
C PHE A 58 2.38 6.56 -3.56
N ILE A 59 2.86 7.13 -4.67
CA ILE A 59 3.79 6.49 -5.59
C ILE A 59 5.04 7.37 -5.68
N SER A 60 6.23 6.77 -5.53
CA SER A 60 7.49 7.48 -5.72
C SER A 60 7.69 7.90 -7.17
N LYS A 61 8.33 9.04 -7.35
CA LYS A 61 8.79 9.56 -8.63
C LYS A 61 10.31 9.50 -8.71
N ASN A 62 10.84 9.61 -9.93
CA ASN A 62 12.28 9.56 -10.19
C ASN A 62 13.06 10.74 -9.58
N ASP A 63 12.38 11.84 -9.27
CA ASP A 63 12.92 13.04 -8.64
C ASP A 63 12.98 12.96 -7.10
N GLY A 64 12.65 11.81 -6.51
CA GLY A 64 12.57 11.61 -5.07
C GLY A 64 11.28 12.16 -4.43
N LEU A 65 10.38 12.75 -5.22
CA LEU A 65 9.08 13.21 -4.74
C LEU A 65 8.05 12.08 -4.73
N TRP A 66 6.93 12.33 -4.06
CA TRP A 66 5.82 11.38 -3.94
C TRP A 66 4.54 11.96 -4.55
N LYS A 67 3.86 11.16 -5.37
CA LYS A 67 2.55 11.53 -5.93
C LYS A 67 1.44 10.87 -5.12
N LYS A 68 0.66 11.67 -4.39
CA LYS A 68 -0.60 11.21 -3.77
C LYS A 68 -1.55 10.74 -4.86
N GLN A 69 -2.12 9.57 -4.67
CA GLN A 69 -3.08 8.97 -5.59
C GLN A 69 -4.50 9.39 -5.24
N ILE A 70 -5.37 9.42 -6.24
CA ILE A 70 -6.78 9.75 -6.08
C ILE A 70 -7.54 8.47 -5.75
N LEU A 71 -7.94 8.34 -4.49
CA LEU A 71 -8.74 7.26 -3.93
C LEU A 71 -9.67 7.88 -2.86
N PRO A 72 -10.73 7.17 -2.44
CA PRO A 72 -11.49 7.57 -1.25
C PRO A 72 -10.54 7.85 -0.07
N SER A 73 -10.83 8.88 0.72
CA SER A 73 -10.03 9.29 1.88
C SER A 73 -10.25 8.34 3.06
N ILE A 74 -9.91 7.08 2.86
CA ILE A 74 -10.05 5.97 3.79
C ILE A 74 -8.67 5.42 4.09
N HIS A 75 -8.44 5.06 5.35
CA HIS A 75 -7.18 4.49 5.78
C HIS A 75 -6.93 3.14 5.10
N THR A 76 -5.71 2.95 4.60
CA THR A 76 -5.30 1.75 3.85
C THR A 76 -4.23 0.98 4.60
N ASN A 77 -4.45 -0.31 4.82
CA ASN A 77 -3.62 -1.11 5.72
C ASN A 77 -2.56 -1.93 4.97
N LYS A 78 -2.86 -2.34 3.73
CA LYS A 78 -1.96 -3.21 2.97
C LYS A 78 -1.92 -2.83 1.50
N ILE A 79 -0.72 -2.89 0.93
CA ILE A 79 -0.47 -2.72 -0.50
C ILE A 79 0.40 -3.86 -1.03
N ARG A 80 0.03 -4.45 -2.16
CA ARG A 80 0.77 -5.52 -2.85
C ARG A 80 0.60 -5.40 -4.35
N GLY A 81 1.56 -5.86 -5.12
CA GLY A 81 1.48 -5.84 -6.58
C GLY A 81 2.25 -6.99 -7.21
N ASN A 82 1.97 -7.23 -8.49
CA ASN A 82 2.82 -8.07 -9.34
C ASN A 82 3.81 -7.22 -10.15
N ASP A 83 3.42 -6.00 -10.54
CA ASP A 83 4.24 -5.03 -11.27
C ASP A 83 3.71 -3.59 -11.02
N LYS A 84 4.43 -2.56 -11.46
CA LYS A 84 4.08 -1.14 -11.28
C LYS A 84 2.70 -0.75 -11.83
N ASN A 85 2.21 -1.51 -12.81
CA ASN A 85 0.90 -1.29 -13.43
C ASN A 85 -0.14 -2.30 -12.93
N ASP A 86 0.16 -3.03 -11.86
CA ASP A 86 -0.69 -4.10 -11.32
C ASP A 86 -0.53 -4.18 -9.80
N VAL A 87 -1.15 -3.22 -9.11
CA VAL A 87 -1.01 -3.02 -7.66
C VAL A 87 -2.38 -2.93 -7.00
N PHE A 88 -2.58 -3.65 -5.91
CA PHE A 88 -3.78 -3.62 -5.09
C PHE A 88 -3.53 -2.99 -3.73
N VAL A 89 -4.55 -2.29 -3.23
CA VAL A 89 -4.64 -1.85 -1.83
C VAL A 89 -5.89 -2.40 -1.18
N ALA A 90 -5.78 -2.66 0.12
CA ALA A 90 -6.94 -2.90 0.98
C ALA A 90 -6.84 -2.12 2.29
N GLY A 91 -7.99 -1.80 2.85
CA GLY A 91 -8.07 -0.98 4.05
C GLY A 91 -9.40 -1.05 4.76
N ASP A 92 -9.71 0.05 5.44
CA ASP A 92 -10.90 0.19 6.26
C ASP A 92 -12.16 0.30 5.40
N PHE A 93 -13.32 0.10 6.02
CA PHE A 93 -14.64 0.13 5.36
C PHE A 93 -14.73 -0.76 4.10
N GLY A 94 -13.96 -1.84 4.09
CA GLY A 94 -13.90 -2.82 3.00
C GLY A 94 -13.25 -2.32 1.73
N LEU A 95 -12.51 -1.21 1.76
CA LEU A 95 -11.84 -0.68 0.58
C LEU A 95 -10.93 -1.76 -0.02
N VAL A 96 -11.17 -2.08 -1.29
CA VAL A 96 -10.26 -2.85 -2.16
C VAL A 96 -10.18 -2.10 -3.48
N ALA A 97 -8.97 -1.75 -3.92
CA ALA A 97 -8.76 -1.03 -5.16
C ALA A 97 -7.53 -1.54 -5.94
N HIS A 98 -7.60 -1.47 -7.27
CA HIS A 98 -6.55 -1.90 -8.20
C HIS A 98 -6.04 -0.72 -9.02
N PHE A 99 -4.73 -0.57 -9.10
CA PHE A 99 -4.04 0.35 -9.97
C PHE A 99 -3.58 -0.36 -11.24
N ASN A 100 -3.99 0.17 -12.40
CA ASN A 100 -3.65 -0.36 -13.71
C ASN A 100 -2.45 0.34 -14.38
N GLY A 101 -1.70 1.15 -13.62
CA GLY A 101 -0.63 2.01 -14.16
C GLY A 101 -1.06 3.44 -14.49
N VAL A 102 -2.38 3.70 -14.57
CA VAL A 102 -2.94 5.01 -14.92
C VAL A 102 -3.89 5.51 -13.84
N SER A 103 -4.83 4.66 -13.42
CA SER A 103 -5.88 5.01 -12.46
C SER A 103 -6.19 3.85 -11.52
N TRP A 104 -6.88 4.19 -10.42
CA TRP A 104 -7.38 3.22 -9.47
C TRP A 104 -8.83 2.87 -9.78
N LYS A 105 -9.13 1.57 -9.85
CA LYS A 105 -10.50 1.03 -9.86
C LYS A 105 -10.83 0.51 -8.47
N VAL A 106 -11.90 1.04 -7.87
CA VAL A 106 -12.46 0.52 -6.62
C VAL A 106 -13.40 -0.65 -6.94
N TYR A 107 -13.30 -1.75 -6.18
CA TYR A 107 -14.13 -2.93 -6.34
C TYR A 107 -15.30 -2.87 -5.35
N SER A 108 -16.32 -2.08 -5.68
CA SER A 108 -17.47 -1.86 -4.80
C SER A 108 -18.32 -3.10 -4.54
N GLU A 109 -18.21 -4.12 -5.40
CA GLU A 109 -18.91 -5.40 -5.24
C GLU A 109 -18.42 -6.21 -4.03
N VAL A 110 -17.23 -5.90 -3.52
CA VAL A 110 -16.62 -6.57 -2.36
C VAL A 110 -16.43 -5.63 -1.17
N THR A 111 -16.75 -4.34 -1.33
CA THR A 111 -16.76 -3.36 -0.25
C THR A 111 -18.00 -3.59 0.62
N ASN A 112 -17.85 -4.43 1.64
CA ASN A 112 -18.75 -4.46 2.79
C ASN A 112 -18.07 -3.73 3.95
N VAL A 113 -18.83 -3.30 4.96
CA VAL A 113 -18.26 -2.75 6.19
C VAL A 113 -17.39 -3.82 6.86
N ALA A 114 -16.09 -3.74 6.64
CA ALA A 114 -15.06 -4.64 7.11
C ALA A 114 -13.75 -3.86 7.28
N LEU A 115 -12.88 -4.34 8.16
CA LEU A 115 -11.50 -3.83 8.24
C LEU A 115 -10.59 -4.88 7.63
N PHE A 116 -9.95 -4.59 6.48
CA PHE A 116 -8.93 -5.48 5.94
C PHE A 116 -7.56 -5.11 6.49
N TYR A 117 -6.94 -6.04 7.21
CA TYR A 117 -5.61 -5.86 7.83
C TYR A 117 -4.47 -6.35 6.95
N SER A 118 -4.76 -7.35 6.12
CA SER A 118 -3.75 -7.91 5.22
C SER A 118 -4.38 -8.29 3.88
N LEU A 119 -3.51 -8.27 2.89
CA LEU A 119 -3.78 -8.58 1.52
C LEU A 119 -2.54 -9.25 0.95
N ASP A 120 -2.76 -10.30 0.18
CA ASP A 120 -1.74 -10.86 -0.70
C ASP A 120 -2.29 -10.91 -2.13
N TYR A 121 -1.39 -10.66 -3.08
CA TYR A 121 -1.74 -10.65 -4.49
C TYR A 121 -0.64 -11.31 -5.29
N LYS A 122 -1.00 -12.37 -6.01
CA LYS A 122 -0.05 -13.10 -6.83
C LYS A 122 -0.71 -13.61 -8.09
N LYS A 123 -0.09 -13.30 -9.23
CA LYS A 123 -0.62 -13.61 -10.57
C LYS A 123 -2.01 -13.00 -10.72
N ASN A 124 -3.06 -13.80 -10.59
CA ASN A 124 -4.44 -13.34 -10.75
C ASN A 124 -5.32 -13.67 -9.55
N ILE A 125 -4.73 -14.03 -8.41
CA ILE A 125 -5.46 -14.33 -7.18
C ILE A 125 -5.12 -13.27 -6.15
N LEU A 126 -6.17 -12.59 -5.68
CA LEU A 126 -6.14 -11.66 -4.57
C LEU A 126 -6.77 -12.34 -3.36
N LEU A 127 -6.11 -12.24 -2.21
CA LEU A 127 -6.63 -12.64 -0.91
C LEU A 127 -6.64 -11.43 -0.01
N ALA A 128 -7.76 -11.13 0.66
CA ALA A 128 -7.85 -10.10 1.67
C ALA A 128 -8.48 -10.66 2.95
N VAL A 129 -7.89 -10.33 4.10
CA VAL A 129 -8.29 -10.84 5.42
C VAL A 129 -8.38 -9.72 6.44
N GLY A 130 -9.26 -9.89 7.42
CA GLY A 130 -9.45 -8.97 8.53
C GLY A 130 -10.80 -9.19 9.20
N GLU A 131 -11.39 -8.14 9.74
CA GLU A 131 -12.65 -8.19 10.46
C GLU A 131 -13.84 -8.23 9.50
N ARG A 132 -14.15 -9.44 9.04
CA ARG A 132 -15.32 -9.72 8.20
C ARG A 132 -15.99 -11.01 8.64
N ASN A 133 -16.51 -11.05 9.88
CA ASN A 133 -17.21 -12.21 10.44
C ASN A 133 -16.44 -13.54 10.22
N SER A 134 -15.13 -13.53 10.45
CA SER A 134 -14.22 -14.66 10.23
C SER A 134 -14.14 -15.17 8.78
N LYS A 135 -14.42 -14.33 7.78
CA LYS A 135 -14.33 -14.68 6.35
C LYS A 135 -13.25 -13.89 5.62
N ALA A 136 -12.44 -14.59 4.83
CA ALA A 136 -11.58 -13.97 3.83
C ALA A 136 -12.36 -13.57 2.57
N ILE A 137 -11.78 -12.69 1.75
CA ILE A 137 -12.18 -12.48 0.36
C ILE A 137 -11.12 -13.10 -0.55
N ILE A 138 -11.60 -13.81 -1.58
CA ILE A 138 -10.77 -14.32 -2.66
C ILE A 138 -11.32 -13.73 -3.95
N LEU A 139 -10.51 -12.94 -4.67
CA LEU A 139 -10.85 -12.48 -6.02
C LEU A 139 -9.94 -13.15 -7.02
N LYS A 140 -10.55 -13.68 -8.07
CA LYS A 140 -9.84 -14.19 -9.24
C LYS A 140 -9.98 -13.18 -10.36
N MET A 141 -8.90 -12.48 -10.65
CA MET A 141 -8.85 -11.50 -11.72
C MET A 141 -8.85 -12.22 -13.06
N MET A 142 -9.71 -11.78 -13.98
CA MET A 142 -9.65 -12.23 -15.36
C MET A 142 -8.47 -11.53 -16.04
N LYS A 143 -7.65 -12.28 -16.76
CA LYS A 143 -6.71 -11.67 -17.71
C LYS A 143 -7.56 -11.00 -18.79
N GLN A 144 -7.33 -9.71 -19.01
CA GLN A 144 -7.79 -9.07 -20.24
C GLN A 144 -6.98 -9.61 -21.41
#